data_AF-A0A3Q9XWK3-F1
#
_entry.id   AF-A0A3Q9XWK3-F1
#
_cell.length_a   1.000
_cell.length_b   1.000
_cell.length_c   1.000
_cell.angle_alpha   90.00
_cell.angle_beta   90.00
_cell.angle_gamma   90.00
#
_symmetry.space_group_name_H-M   'P 1'
#
loop_
_entity.id
_entity.type
_entity.pdbx_description
1 polymer ?
#
loop_
_entity_poly.entity_id
_entity_poly.type
_entity_poly.pdbx_seq_one_letter_code
_entity_poly.pdbx_strand_id
1 'polypeptide(L)' 'MTKAELIKKIAVLESVNDQMYSELYEVDRLMRLVGFEGGLETVKLTAQEIYQSGHMGEEGEENL' A
#
# COMPACT_ATOMS: atom_id res chain seq x y z
N MET A 1 11.87 -16.22 24.78
CA MET A 1 10.83 -16.79 23.90
C MET A 1 11.10 -18.26 23.71
N THR A 2 10.14 -19.11 24.03
CA THR A 2 10.21 -20.56 23.83
C THR A 2 9.78 -20.93 22.41
N LYS A 3 10.09 -22.15 21.96
CA LYS A 3 9.65 -22.68 20.65
C LYS A 3 8.12 -22.64 20.51
N ALA A 4 7.39 -22.96 21.57
CA ALA A 4 5.93 -22.94 21.57
C ALA A 4 5.37 -21.51 21.41
N GLU A 5 5.99 -20.52 22.06
CA GLU A 5 5.62 -19.11 21.91
C GLU A 5 5.90 -18.59 20.49
N LEU A 6 7.01 -19.02 19.87
CA LEU A 6 7.32 -18.68 18.48
C LEU A 6 6.29 -19.25 17.50
N ILE A 7 5.91 -20.53 17.66
CA ILE A 7 4.89 -21.17 16.81
C ILE A 7 3.55 -20.44 16.94
N LYS A 8 3.14 -20.09 18.17
CA LYS A 8 1.92 -19.32 18.40
C LYS A 8 1.98 -17.95 17.72
N LYS A 9 3.11 -17.26 17.79
CA LYS A 9 3.29 -15.96 17.14
C LYS A 9 3.23 -16.07 15.61
N ILE A 10 3.83 -17.12 15.04
CA ILE A 10 3.77 -17.39 13.59
C ILE A 10 2.32 -17.58 13.16
N ALA A 11 1.55 -18.45 13.85
CA ALA A 11 0.15 -18.68 13.50
C ALA A 11 -0.72 -17.41 13.54
N VAL A 12 -0.47 -16.52 14.51
CA VAL A 12 -1.16 -15.22 14.56
C VAL A 12 -0.76 -14.34 13.37
N LEU A 13 0.54 -14.27 13.05
CA LEU A 13 1.02 -13.48 11.92
C LEU A 13 0.49 -14.01 10.58
N GLU A 14 0.42 -15.32 10.41
CA GLU A 14 -0.18 -15.97 9.24
C GLU A 14 -1.65 -15.56 9.10
N SER A 15 -2.44 -15.67 10.17
CA SER A 15 -3.85 -15.27 10.15
C SER A 15 -4.03 -13.79 9.81
N VAL A 16 -3.20 -12.90 10.37
CA VAL A 16 -3.26 -11.46 10.07
C VAL A 16 -2.87 -11.20 8.62
N ASN A 17 -1.83 -11.86 8.13
CA ASN A 17 -1.37 -11.73 6.76
C ASN A 17 -2.44 -12.19 5.77
N ASP A 18 -3.09 -13.32 6.01
CA ASP A 18 -4.17 -13.84 5.16
C ASP A 18 -5.36 -12.87 5.08
N GLN A 19 -5.74 -12.28 6.21
CA GLN A 19 -6.76 -11.25 6.26
C GLN A 19 -6.35 -10.01 5.45
N MET A 20 -5.12 -9.51 5.66
CA MET A 20 -4.61 -8.34 4.94
C MET A 20 -4.56 -8.58 3.42
N TYR A 21 -4.13 -9.76 2.98
CA TYR A 21 -4.15 -10.11 1.55
C TYR A 21 -5.57 -10.11 0.98
N SER A 22 -6.53 -10.65 1.73
CA SER A 22 -7.93 -10.67 1.31
C SER A 22 -8.50 -9.27 1.18
N GLU A 23 -8.22 -8.39 2.15
CA GLU A 23 -8.65 -6.99 2.12
C GLU A 23 -7.98 -6.22 0.98
N LEU A 24 -6.67 -6.39 0.77
CA LEU A 24 -5.94 -5.76 -0.34
C LEU A 24 -6.48 -6.19 -1.70
N TYR A 25 -6.85 -7.47 -1.85
CA TYR A 25 -7.46 -7.97 -3.08
C TYR A 25 -8.80 -7.29 -3.36
N GLU A 26 -9.66 -7.15 -2.35
CA GLU A 26 -10.94 -6.42 -2.53
C GLU A 26 -10.73 -4.95 -2.85
N VAL A 27 -9.76 -4.29 -2.21
CA VAL A 27 -9.44 -2.89 -2.56
C VAL A 27 -8.93 -2.78 -4.00
N ASP A 28 -8.03 -3.66 -4.46
CA ASP A 28 -7.57 -3.68 -5.86
C ASP A 28 -8.73 -3.83 -6.83
N ARG A 29 -9.63 -4.78 -6.55
CA ARG A 29 -10.84 -5.02 -7.33
C ARG A 29 -11.74 -3.79 -7.36
N LEU A 30 -11.95 -3.11 -6.23
CA LEU A 30 -12.74 -1.88 -6.17
C LEU A 30 -12.11 -0.74 -6.97
N MET A 31 -10.78 -0.59 -6.93
CA MET A 31 -10.09 0.45 -7.71
C MET A 31 -10.28 0.24 -9.22
N ARG A 32 -10.21 -1.01 -9.68
CA ARG A 32 -10.52 -1.37 -11.07
C ARG A 32 -11.95 -1.02 -11.46
N LEU A 33 -12.91 -1.29 -10.59
CA LEU A 33 -14.32 -0.95 -10.83
C LEU A 33 -14.57 0.56 -10.95
N VAL A 34 -13.80 1.37 -10.22
CA VAL A 34 -13.92 2.85 -10.25
C VAL A 34 -13.19 3.46 -11.47
N GLY A 35 -12.42 2.66 -12.22
CA GLY A 35 -11.80 3.08 -13.48
C GLY A 35 -10.27 3.14 -13.45
N PHE A 36 -9.62 2.74 -12.36
CA PHE A 36 -8.18 2.53 -12.33
C PHE A 36 -7.86 1.15 -12.93
N GLU A 37 -7.58 1.08 -14.23
CA GLU A 37 -7.44 -0.19 -14.98
C GLU A 37 -6.42 -1.17 -14.35
N GLY A 38 -5.30 -0.64 -13.83
CA GLY A 38 -4.27 -1.41 -13.11
C GLY A 38 -4.57 -1.63 -11.62
N GLY A 39 -5.73 -1.20 -11.13
CA GLY A 39 -6.13 -1.29 -9.72
C GLY A 39 -5.23 -0.45 -8.81
N LEU A 40 -4.82 -1.03 -7.70
CA LEU A 40 -3.98 -0.39 -6.70
C LEU A 40 -2.60 0.03 -7.25
N GLU A 41 -2.08 -0.66 -8.28
CA GLU A 41 -0.81 -0.28 -8.92
C GLU A 41 -0.91 1.11 -9.53
N THR A 42 -1.93 1.35 -10.36
CA THR A 42 -2.17 2.65 -10.98
C THR A 42 -2.47 3.74 -9.95
N VAL A 43 -3.21 3.42 -8.89
CA VAL A 43 -3.48 4.36 -7.78
C VAL A 43 -2.18 4.79 -7.10
N LYS A 44 -1.26 3.86 -6.84
CA LYS A 44 0.05 4.17 -6.23
C LYS A 44 0.91 5.05 -7.12
N LEU A 45 0.95 4.76 -8.42
CA LEU A 45 1.70 5.57 -9.39
C LEU A 45 1.16 7.00 -9.43
N THR A 46 -0.16 7.17 -9.56
CA THR A 46 -0.79 8.49 -9.54
C THR A 46 -0.52 9.23 -8.22
N ALA A 47 -0.63 8.56 -7.08
CA ALA A 47 -0.33 9.17 -5.78
C ALA A 47 1.14 9.62 -5.68
N GLN A 48 2.07 8.81 -6.21
CA GLN A 48 3.49 9.14 -6.26
C GLN A 48 3.77 10.34 -7.18
N GLU A 49 3.15 10.40 -8.35
CA GLU A 49 3.24 11.55 -9.26
C GLU A 49 2.71 12.83 -8.62
N ILE A 50 1.57 12.76 -7.92
CA ILE A 50 1.01 13.91 -7.19
C ILE A 50 1.97 14.37 -6.09
N TYR A 51 2.51 13.43 -5.31
CA TYR A 51 3.47 13.74 -4.24
C TYR A 51 4.72 14.42 -4.80
N GLN A 52 5.30 13.87 -5.87
CA GLN A 52 6.49 14.41 -6.53
C GLN A 52 6.23 15.76 -7.20
N SER A 53 5.07 15.93 -7.86
CA SER A 53 4.67 17.20 -8.47
C SER A 53 4.41 18.28 -7.42
N GLY A 54 3.89 17.91 -6.25
CA GLY A 54 3.77 18.80 -5.09
C GLY A 54 5.12 19.19 -4.49
N HIS A 55 6.09 18.28 -4.45
CA HIS A 55 7.45 18.56 -3.95
C HIS A 55 8.29 19.40 -4.93
N MET A 56 8.06 19.27 -6.24
CA MET A 56 8.70 20.15 -7.23
C MET A 56 8.23 21.62 -7.15
N GLY A 57 7.16 21.90 -6.41
CA GLY A 57 6.72 23.27 -6.10
C GLY A 57 7.42 23.90 -4.90
N GLU A 58 8.07 23.12 -4.02
CA GLU A 58 8.70 23.62 -2.78
C GLU A 58 10.23 23.72 -2.87
N GLU A 59 10.90 22.98 -3.76
CA GLU A 59 12.36 23.07 -3.95
C GLU A 59 12.81 24.12 -5.00
N GLY A 60 11.86 24.83 -5.62
CA GLY A 60 12.12 25.82 -6.68
C GLY A 60 12.22 27.29 -6.24
N GLU A 61 11.89 27.62 -5.00
CA GLU A 61 11.87 29.02 -4.50
C GLU A 61 13.05 29.41 -3.60
N GLU A 62 13.97 28.49 -3.25
CA GLU A 62 15.15 28.84 -2.43
C GLU A 62 16.41 29.21 -3.25
N ASN A 63 16.33 29.31 -4.58
CA ASN A 63 17.47 29.73 -5.41
C ASN A 63 17.06 30.70 -6.54
N LEU A 64 16.34 31.78 -6.22
CA LEU A 64 16.21 32.97 -7.06
C LEU A 64 16.40 34.25 -6.24
#